data_AF-A0AAU6BBW1-F1
#
_entry.id   AF-A0AAU6BBW1-F1
#
_cell.length_a   1.000
_cell.length_b   1.000
_cell.length_c   1.000
_cell.angle_alpha   90.00
_cell.angle_beta   90.00
_cell.angle_gamma   90.00
#
_symmetry.space_group_name_H-M   'P 1'
#
loop_
_entity.id
_entity.type
_entity.pdbx_description
1 polymer ?
#
loop_
_entity_poly.entity_id
_entity_poly.type
_entity_poly.pdbx_seq_one_letter_code
_entity_poly.pdbx_strand_id
1 'polypeptide(L)'
;MTDAVEGYAVLHTDGRVTYGQIPAGESAYEAIRREIPDLGSQGMGRLRAWFTDSFAGQRSNPLADTVLSAVGYHHPTGWAGPVAVSMEEVGEDCVVPPLTSEVRAMIDELSRQHAPRS
;
A
#
# COMPACT_ATOMS: atom_id res chain seq x y z
N MET A 1 -1.87 26.56 2.51
CA MET A 1 -2.35 25.22 2.88
C MET A 1 -1.32 24.25 2.33
N THR A 2 -0.50 23.64 3.18
CA THR A 2 0.41 22.60 2.74
C THR A 2 -0.47 21.40 2.41
N ASP A 3 -0.58 21.04 1.13
CA ASP A 3 -1.21 19.79 0.73
C ASP A 3 -0.56 18.66 1.55
N ALA A 4 -1.38 17.94 2.30
CA ALA A 4 -0.92 16.78 3.03
C ALA A 4 -0.47 15.74 2.00
N VAL A 5 0.84 15.65 1.76
CA VAL A 5 1.34 14.70 0.77
C VAL A 5 1.25 13.30 1.38
N GLU A 6 0.45 12.43 0.78
CA GLU A 6 0.22 11.09 1.29
C GLU A 6 1.48 10.23 1.10
N GLY A 7 1.95 9.58 2.16
CA GLY A 7 3.16 8.76 2.13
C GLY A 7 2.90 7.31 1.74
N TYR A 8 1.70 6.81 2.01
CA TYR A 8 1.28 5.45 1.67
C TYR A 8 -0.25 5.33 1.55
N ALA A 9 -0.70 4.25 0.94
CA ALA A 9 -2.09 3.83 0.85
C ALA A 9 -2.25 2.44 1.47
N VAL A 10 -3.32 2.20 2.22
CA VAL A 10 -3.70 0.88 2.74
C VAL A 10 -4.88 0.36 1.95
N LEU A 11 -4.69 -0.80 1.31
CA LEU A 11 -5.69 -1.53 0.56
C LEU A 11 -6.36 -2.53 1.49
N HIS A 12 -7.60 -2.26 1.88
CA HIS A 12 -8.35 -3.08 2.84
C HIS A 12 -9.02 -4.26 2.15
N THR A 13 -9.18 -5.36 2.89
CA THR A 13 -9.82 -6.61 2.40
C THR A 13 -11.32 -6.44 2.07
N ASP A 14 -11.93 -5.33 2.47
CA ASP A 14 -13.31 -4.97 2.14
C ASP A 14 -13.43 -4.06 0.91
N GLY A 15 -12.33 -3.81 0.20
CA GLY A 15 -12.29 -3.00 -1.01
C GLY A 15 -12.13 -1.50 -0.76
N ARG A 16 -11.96 -1.06 0.49
CA ARG A 16 -11.66 0.35 0.80
C ARG A 16 -10.17 0.65 0.66
N VAL A 17 -9.88 1.94 0.45
CA VAL A 17 -8.52 2.50 0.51
C VAL A 17 -8.48 3.57 1.59
N THR A 18 -7.46 3.56 2.44
CA THR A 18 -7.14 4.69 3.33
C THR A 18 -5.74 5.19 3.03
N TYR A 19 -5.55 6.50 3.11
CA TYR A 19 -4.24 7.12 2.88
C TYR A 19 -3.64 7.57 4.20
N GLY A 20 -2.35 7.33 4.37
CA GLY A 20 -1.59 7.73 5.53
C GLY A 20 -0.39 8.58 5.16
N GLN A 21 0.16 9.27 6.16
CA GLN A 21 1.38 10.06 6.02
C GLN A 21 2.53 9.35 6.73
N ILE A 22 3.74 9.56 6.21
CA ILE A 22 4.97 9.20 6.92
C ILE A 22 5.47 10.49 7.59
N PRO A 23 5.40 10.61 8.93
CA PRO A 23 5.86 11.80 9.62
C PRO A 23 7.34 12.10 9.39
N ALA A 24 7.71 13.37 9.44
CA ALA A 24 9.11 13.77 9.34
C ALA A 24 9.95 13.12 10.45
N GLY A 25 11.04 12.43 10.07
CA GLY A 25 11.91 11.72 11.00
C GLY A 25 11.40 10.33 11.43
N GLU A 26 10.26 9.88 10.91
CA GLU A 26 9.75 8.53 11.08
C GLU A 26 9.99 7.69 9.81
N SER A 27 10.30 6.40 9.97
CA SER A 27 10.46 5.49 8.84
C SER A 27 9.09 5.01 8.33
N ALA A 28 9.03 4.58 7.07
CA ALA A 28 7.81 3.98 6.51
C ALA A 28 7.36 2.75 7.31
N TYR A 29 8.31 1.94 7.80
CA TYR A 29 8.03 0.80 8.66
C TYR A 29 7.28 1.21 9.94
N GLU A 30 7.78 2.21 10.68
CA GLU A 30 7.17 2.67 11.93
C GLU A 30 5.80 3.33 11.72
N ALA A 31 5.62 4.04 10.62
CA ALA A 31 4.34 4.63 10.25
C ALA A 31 3.30 3.55 9.88
N ILE A 32 3.67 2.58 9.04
CA ILE A 32 2.76 1.58 8.49
C ILE A 32 2.46 0.47 9.50
N ARG A 33 3.38 0.11 10.41
CA ARG A 33 3.13 -0.96 11.40
C ARG A 33 1.95 -0.66 12.34
N ARG A 34 1.55 0.61 12.44
CA ARG A 34 0.35 1.03 13.18
C ARG A 34 -0.94 0.50 12.55
N GLU A 35 -0.92 0.31 11.23
CA GLU A 35 -2.02 -0.24 10.43
C GLU A 35 -1.89 -1.75 10.25
N ILE A 36 -0.65 -2.26 10.16
CA ILE A 36 -0.33 -3.68 9.93
C ILE A 36 0.75 -4.11 10.93
N PRO A 37 0.39 -4.67 12.11
CA PRO A 37 1.36 -4.91 13.20
C PRO A 37 2.47 -5.93 12.93
N ASP A 38 2.20 -6.97 12.12
CA ASP A 38 3.15 -8.06 11.80
C ASP A 38 3.81 -7.83 10.43
N LEU A 39 4.56 -6.73 10.30
CA LEU A 39 4.86 -6.10 9.03
C LEU A 39 6.09 -6.67 8.30
N GLY A 40 5.86 -7.33 7.18
CA GLY A 40 6.83 -7.59 6.12
C GLY A 40 6.77 -6.55 5.00
N SER A 41 7.77 -6.56 4.11
CA SER A 41 7.73 -5.75 2.89
C SER A 41 8.39 -6.41 1.69
N GLN A 42 7.93 -6.05 0.49
CA GLN A 42 8.51 -6.48 -0.78
C GLN A 42 8.68 -5.26 -1.68
N GLY A 43 9.92 -5.05 -2.12
CA GLY A 43 10.23 -4.03 -3.11
C GLY A 43 9.72 -4.42 -4.51
N MET A 44 9.14 -3.44 -5.19
CA MET A 44 8.49 -3.57 -6.49
C MET A 44 9.04 -2.58 -7.53
N GLY A 45 10.24 -2.05 -7.30
CA GLY A 45 11.00 -1.23 -8.24
C GLY A 45 10.56 0.23 -8.30
N ARG A 46 9.25 0.50 -8.45
CA ARG A 46 8.67 1.86 -8.29
C ARG A 46 7.91 2.02 -6.97
N LEU A 47 7.28 0.95 -6.54
CA LEU A 47 6.47 0.90 -5.33
C LEU A 47 7.06 -0.12 -4.36
N ARG A 48 6.63 -0.07 -3.12
CA ARG A 48 6.88 -1.11 -2.13
C ARG A 48 5.55 -1.54 -1.54
N ALA A 49 5.33 -2.84 -1.48
CA ALA A 49 4.20 -3.41 -0.77
C ALA A 49 4.62 -3.78 0.65
N TRP A 50 3.74 -3.52 1.61
CA TRP A 50 3.90 -3.85 3.01
C TRP A 50 2.68 -4.67 3.44
N PHE A 51 2.91 -5.82 4.05
CA PHE A 51 1.87 -6.80 4.32
C PHE A 51 2.24 -7.65 5.51
N THR A 52 1.27 -8.38 6.04
CA THR A 52 1.53 -9.33 7.13
C THR A 52 2.46 -10.45 6.67
N ASP A 53 3.52 -10.76 7.43
CA ASP A 53 4.50 -11.81 7.07
C ASP A 53 3.83 -13.20 6.89
N SER A 54 2.67 -13.40 7.53
CA SER A 54 1.85 -14.59 7.35
C SER A 54 0.46 -14.26 6.80
N PHE A 55 0.10 -14.90 5.68
CA PHE A 55 -1.27 -14.89 5.14
C PHE A 55 -2.20 -15.93 5.79
N ALA A 56 -1.68 -16.77 6.68
CA ALA A 56 -2.48 -17.81 7.33
C ALA A 56 -3.60 -17.17 8.16
N GLY A 57 -4.85 -17.59 7.91
CA GLY A 57 -6.03 -17.06 8.61
C GLY A 57 -6.48 -15.66 8.16
N GLN A 58 -5.78 -15.05 7.19
CA GLN A 58 -6.15 -13.75 6.64
C GLN A 58 -7.23 -13.88 5.57
N ARG A 59 -8.08 -12.87 5.45
CA ARG A 59 -9.08 -12.77 4.38
C ARG A 59 -8.38 -12.40 3.07
N SER A 60 -8.83 -12.95 1.95
CA SER A 60 -8.35 -12.54 0.62
C SER A 60 -8.51 -11.03 0.40
N ASN A 61 -7.60 -10.44 -0.39
CA ASN A 61 -7.61 -9.03 -0.72
C ASN A 61 -7.60 -8.81 -2.25
N PRO A 62 -8.78 -8.92 -2.91
CA PRO A 62 -8.90 -8.75 -4.36
C PRO A 62 -8.50 -7.35 -4.85
N LEU A 63 -8.62 -6.33 -3.98
CA LEU A 63 -8.18 -4.99 -4.30
C LEU A 63 -6.65 -4.93 -4.40
N ALA A 64 -5.94 -5.53 -3.44
CA ALA A 64 -4.48 -5.64 -3.50
C ALA A 64 -4.03 -6.44 -4.72
N ASP A 65 -4.70 -7.55 -5.05
CA ASP A 65 -4.45 -8.29 -6.30
C ASP A 65 -4.57 -7.39 -7.52
N THR A 66 -5.64 -6.59 -7.61
CA THR A 66 -5.88 -5.71 -8.76
C THR A 66 -4.86 -4.59 -8.86
N VAL A 67 -4.61 -3.87 -7.76
CA VAL A 67 -3.69 -2.73 -7.72
C VAL A 67 -2.25 -3.17 -8.00
N LEU A 68 -1.80 -4.25 -7.36
CA LEU A 68 -0.42 -4.71 -7.50
C LEU A 68 -0.19 -5.38 -8.87
N SER A 69 -1.19 -6.07 -9.41
CA SER A 69 -1.13 -6.59 -10.79
C SER A 69 -1.05 -5.46 -11.83
N ALA A 70 -1.72 -4.33 -11.61
CA ALA A 70 -1.68 -3.19 -12.53
C ALA A 70 -0.27 -2.57 -12.66
N VAL A 71 0.57 -2.73 -11.64
CA VAL A 71 1.99 -2.34 -11.66
C VAL A 71 2.94 -3.50 -12.00
N GLY A 72 2.39 -4.65 -12.43
CA GLY A 72 3.14 -5.81 -12.90
C GLY A 72 3.55 -6.81 -11.83
N TYR A 73 3.01 -6.70 -10.61
CA TYR A 73 3.35 -7.58 -9.49
C TYR A 73 2.21 -8.54 -9.16
N HIS A 74 2.53 -9.82 -9.22
CA HIS A 74 1.61 -10.90 -8.91
C HIS A 74 2.17 -11.75 -7.78
N HIS A 75 1.43 -11.85 -6.68
CA HIS A 75 1.77 -12.81 -5.64
C HIS A 75 1.25 -14.20 -6.03
N PRO A 76 2.06 -15.28 -5.97
CA PRO A 76 1.69 -16.60 -6.51
C PRO A 76 0.40 -17.19 -5.93
N THR A 77 0.08 -16.85 -4.68
CA THR A 77 -1.12 -17.33 -3.97
C THR A 77 -2.24 -16.29 -3.92
N GLY A 78 -2.06 -15.14 -4.57
CA GLY A 78 -2.84 -13.93 -4.33
C GLY A 78 -2.47 -13.23 -3.02
N TRP A 79 -3.04 -12.05 -2.81
CA TRP A 79 -2.86 -11.23 -1.61
C TRP A 79 -3.93 -11.51 -0.56
N ALA A 80 -3.54 -11.44 0.73
CA ALA A 80 -4.45 -11.60 1.86
C ALA A 80 -4.10 -10.64 3.00
N GLY A 81 -5.11 -10.27 3.79
CA GLY A 81 -5.00 -9.24 4.83
C GLY A 81 -4.88 -7.83 4.23
N PRO A 82 -4.80 -6.78 5.08
CA PRO A 82 -4.49 -5.45 4.62
C PRO A 82 -3.10 -5.40 3.97
N VAL A 83 -2.97 -4.65 2.89
CA VAL A 83 -1.69 -4.43 2.20
C VAL A 83 -1.49 -2.94 2.05
N ALA A 84 -0.40 -2.40 2.57
CA ALA A 84 -0.02 -1.02 2.34
C ALA A 84 0.91 -0.90 1.13
N VAL A 85 0.85 0.23 0.45
CA VAL A 85 1.66 0.56 -0.71
C VAL A 85 2.27 1.94 -0.50
N SER A 86 3.59 2.04 -0.64
CA SER A 86 4.31 3.30 -0.67
C SER A 86 5.13 3.39 -1.96
N MET A 87 5.74 4.56 -2.21
CA MET A 87 6.86 4.61 -3.14
C MET A 87 8.04 3.79 -2.61
N GLU A 88 8.96 3.38 -3.48
CA GLU A 88 10.22 2.79 -3.03
C GLU A 88 11.08 3.78 -2.24
N GLU A 89 11.88 3.24 -1.33
CA GLU A 89 12.94 4.00 -0.68
C GLU A 89 13.98 4.47 -1.72
N VAL A 90 14.40 5.72 -1.62
CA VAL A 90 15.41 6.32 -2.49
C VAL A 90 16.58 6.88 -1.70
N GLY A 91 17.78 6.76 -2.28
CA GLY A 91 19.01 7.31 -1.71
C GLY A 91 19.57 6.50 -0.53
N GLU A 92 20.69 6.98 0.01
CA GLU A 92 21.37 6.34 1.15
C GLU A 92 20.64 6.55 2.49
N ASP A 93 19.76 7.56 2.54
CA ASP A 93 19.00 7.93 3.74
C ASP A 93 17.69 7.14 3.91
N CYS A 94 17.42 6.13 3.06
CA CYS A 94 16.21 5.31 3.08
C CYS A 94 14.91 6.13 3.12
N VAL A 95 14.88 7.26 2.41
CA VAL A 95 13.71 8.15 2.40
C VAL A 95 12.65 7.58 1.46
N VAL A 96 11.42 7.42 1.95
CA VAL A 96 10.26 7.10 1.11
C VAL A 96 9.63 8.41 0.64
N PRO A 97 9.64 8.71 -0.67
CA PRO A 97 8.97 9.89 -1.19
C PRO A 97 7.45 9.72 -1.09
N PRO A 98 6.69 10.83 -1.08
CA PRO A 98 5.24 10.74 -1.10
C PRO A 98 4.73 10.06 -2.37
N LEU A 99 3.51 9.50 -2.30
CA LEU A 99 2.81 8.95 -3.45
C LEU A 99 2.68 10.02 -4.53
N THR A 100 3.01 9.65 -5.76
CA THR A 100 2.77 10.53 -6.91
C THR A 100 1.28 10.65 -7.17
N SER A 101 0.86 11.77 -7.78
CA SER A 101 -0.53 11.96 -8.20
C SER A 101 -1.00 10.88 -9.18
N GLU A 102 -0.11 10.37 -10.03
CA GLU A 102 -0.37 9.26 -10.95
C GLU A 102 -0.69 7.96 -10.20
N VAL A 103 0.15 7.59 -9.23
CA VAL A 103 -0.04 6.36 -8.43
C VAL A 103 -1.33 6.47 -7.62
N ARG A 104 -1.57 7.63 -6.98
CA ARG A 104 -2.81 7.87 -6.25
C ARG A 104 -4.04 7.76 -7.15
N ALA A 105 -4.02 8.42 -8.31
CA ALA A 105 -5.13 8.36 -9.26
C ALA A 105 -5.41 6.94 -9.75
N MET A 106 -4.36 6.15 -9.99
CA MET A 106 -4.48 4.73 -10.35
C MET A 106 -5.13 3.92 -9.23
N ILE A 107 -4.67 4.06 -7.98
CA ILE A 107 -5.25 3.36 -6.83
C ILE A 107 -6.73 3.74 -6.65
N ASP A 108 -7.04 5.04 -6.73
CA ASP A 108 -8.40 5.54 -6.60
C ASP A 108 -9.32 4.98 -7.71
N GLU A 109 -8.85 4.93 -8.95
CA GLU A 109 -9.61 4.36 -10.06
C GLU A 109 -9.90 2.87 -9.89
N LEU A 110 -8.87 2.09 -9.53
CA LEU A 110 -9.03 0.65 -9.32
C LEU A 110 -9.91 0.35 -8.10
N SER A 111 -9.81 1.15 -7.02
CA SER A 111 -10.67 0.98 -5.85
C SER A 111 -12.16 1.22 -6.15
N ARG A 112 -12.49 2.19 -7.01
CA ARG A 112 -13.88 2.45 -7.44
C ARG A 112 -14.51 1.27 -8.17
N GLN A 113 -13.71 0.42 -8.83
CA GLN A 113 -14.18 -0.78 -9.51
C GLN A 113 -14.51 -1.92 -8.53
N HIS A 114 -13.94 -1.89 -7.32
CA HIS A 114 -14.15 -2.86 -6.24
C HIS A 114 -15.11 -2.38 -5.15
N ALA A 115 -15.50 -1.10 -5.17
CA ALA A 115 -16.50 -0.59 -4.26
C ALA A 115 -17.82 -1.35 -4.46
N PRO A 116 -18.48 -1.82 -3.38
CA PRO A 116 -19.76 -2.49 -3.50
C PRO A 116 -20.75 -1.54 -4.19
N ARG A 117 -21.29 -1.97 -5.34
CA ARG A 117 -22.41 -1.28 -5.98
C ARG A 117 -23.56 -1.27 -4.97
N SER A 118 -23.88 -0.08 -4.47
CA SER A 118 -25.05 0.17 -3.64
C SER A 118 -26.33 -0.06 -4.44
#